data_AF-A0A7Z9LBW5-F1
#
_entry.id   AF-A0A7Z9LBW5-F1
#
_cell.length_a   1.000
_cell.length_b   1.000
_cell.length_c   1.000
_cell.angle_alpha   90.00
_cell.angle_beta   90.00
_cell.angle_gamma   90.00
#
_symmetry.space_group_name_H-M   'P 1'
#
loop_
_entity.id
_entity.type
_entity.pdbx_description
1 polymer ?
#
loop_
_entity_poly.entity_id
_entity_poly.type
_entity_poly.pdbx_seq_one_letter_code
_entity_poly.pdbx_strand_id
1 'polypeptide(L)'
;MNQDTSSENPNSGGDSSAFAVGMHLLPLVPVWGVLLSIALWLIGRGDRPGLDAHMKTIGNLLITFFLANIAMGILFVLTGLLNFGVVMQNIVIANPIAFFTALSTMIIPLVGFLVLSVGMIILLVIGAFHASQGVVYQYPLTFPFLGR
;
A
#
# COMPACT_ATOMS: atom_id res chain seq x y z
N MET A 1 -43.48 -28.32 -5.51
CA MET A 1 -43.02 -26.93 -5.43
C MET A 1 -41.96 -26.89 -4.36
N ASN A 2 -40.71 -27.14 -4.73
CA ASN A 2 -39.61 -27.11 -3.77
C ASN A 2 -39.42 -25.65 -3.37
N GLN A 3 -39.75 -25.35 -2.12
CA GLN A 3 -39.31 -24.11 -1.49
C GLN A 3 -37.79 -24.20 -1.45
N ASP A 4 -37.15 -23.36 -2.25
CA ASP A 4 -35.72 -23.08 -2.16
C ASP A 4 -35.50 -22.38 -0.83
N THR A 5 -35.39 -23.20 0.21
CA THR A 5 -34.90 -22.84 1.53
C THR A 5 -33.39 -22.97 1.48
N SER A 6 -32.75 -22.23 0.57
CA SER A 6 -31.40 -21.75 0.80
C SER A 6 -31.51 -20.75 1.94
N SER A 7 -31.59 -21.30 3.15
CA SER A 7 -31.46 -20.57 4.40
C SER A 7 -30.20 -19.74 4.27
N GLU A 8 -30.35 -18.44 4.03
CA GLU A 8 -29.27 -17.49 4.04
C GLU A 8 -28.57 -17.66 5.39
N ASN A 9 -27.40 -18.29 5.38
CA ASN A 9 -26.66 -18.61 6.58
C ASN A 9 -26.46 -17.27 7.33
N PRO A 10 -26.93 -17.10 8.57
CA PRO A 10 -26.84 -15.82 9.28
C PRO A 10 -25.38 -15.35 9.46
N ASN A 11 -24.40 -16.24 9.25
CA ASN A 11 -22.98 -15.94 9.30
C ASN A 11 -22.39 -15.52 7.94
N SER A 12 -23.12 -15.61 6.83
CA SER A 12 -22.62 -15.30 5.47
C SER A 12 -22.12 -13.85 5.35
N GLY A 13 -22.79 -12.91 6.02
CA GLY A 13 -22.38 -11.51 6.10
C GLY A 13 -21.13 -11.30 6.95
N GLY A 14 -21.03 -11.99 8.09
CA GLY A 14 -19.88 -11.92 9.01
C GLY A 14 -18.62 -12.52 8.41
N ASP A 15 -18.75 -13.64 7.71
CA ASP A 15 -17.60 -14.28 7.06
C ASP A 15 -17.08 -13.42 5.91
N SER A 16 -17.97 -12.74 5.18
CA SER A 16 -17.62 -11.85 4.06
C SER A 16 -16.83 -10.63 4.51
N SER A 17 -17.25 -10.00 5.62
CA SER A 17 -16.51 -8.87 6.19
C SER A 17 -15.16 -9.30 6.75
N ALA A 18 -15.06 -10.46 7.40
CA ALA A 18 -13.78 -10.99 7.91
C ALA A 18 -12.74 -11.18 6.80
N PHE A 19 -13.14 -11.75 5.66
CA PHE A 19 -12.25 -11.88 4.50
C PHE A 19 -11.84 -10.52 3.94
N ALA A 20 -12.80 -9.60 3.77
CA ALA A 20 -12.52 -8.27 3.25
C ALA A 20 -11.56 -7.50 4.17
N VAL A 21 -11.77 -7.52 5.49
CA VAL A 21 -10.86 -6.94 6.50
C VAL A 21 -9.47 -7.56 6.38
N GLY A 22 -9.38 -8.89 6.28
CA GLY A 22 -8.12 -9.60 6.09
C GLY A 22 -7.34 -9.10 4.88
N MET A 23 -8.00 -8.91 3.74
CA MET A 23 -7.33 -8.41 2.52
C MET A 23 -6.70 -7.04 2.69
N HIS A 24 -7.30 -6.17 3.51
CA HIS A 24 -6.81 -4.82 3.77
C HIS A 24 -5.65 -4.81 4.76
N LEU A 25 -5.67 -5.68 5.78
CA LEU A 25 -4.65 -5.67 6.84
C LEU A 25 -3.44 -6.53 6.52
N LEU A 26 -3.62 -7.62 5.77
CA LEU A 26 -2.52 -8.51 5.43
C LEU A 26 -1.34 -7.83 4.73
N PRO A 27 -1.50 -6.85 3.80
CA PRO A 27 -0.38 -6.17 3.16
C PRO A 27 0.55 -5.40 4.12
N LEU A 28 0.15 -5.22 5.39
CA LEU A 28 1.01 -4.68 6.44
C LEU A 28 2.15 -5.63 6.81
N VAL A 29 2.00 -6.93 6.56
CA VAL A 29 3.07 -7.91 6.72
C VAL A 29 3.99 -7.80 5.49
N PRO A 30 5.27 -7.42 5.66
CA PRO A 30 6.18 -7.28 4.54
C PRO A 30 6.33 -8.58 3.74
N VAL A 31 6.48 -8.47 2.42
CA VAL A 31 6.71 -9.56 1.46
C VAL A 31 5.53 -10.52 1.31
N TRP A 32 5.05 -11.13 2.40
CA TRP A 32 4.02 -12.17 2.38
C TRP A 32 2.60 -11.62 2.43
N GLY A 33 2.41 -10.44 3.02
CA GLY A 33 1.10 -9.84 3.22
C GLY A 33 0.26 -9.70 1.96
N VAL A 34 0.87 -9.22 0.88
CA VAL A 34 0.20 -9.05 -0.42
C VAL A 34 -0.22 -10.38 -1.00
N LEU A 35 0.63 -11.40 -0.92
CA LEU A 35 0.31 -12.75 -1.41
C LEU A 35 -0.82 -13.38 -0.59
N LEU A 36 -0.83 -13.17 0.72
CA LEU A 36 -1.90 -13.65 1.59
C LEU A 36 -3.24 -12.94 1.32
N SER A 37 -3.24 -11.63 1.03
CA SER A 37 -4.45 -10.93 0.58
C SER A 37 -5.00 -11.52 -0.72
N ILE A 38 -4.12 -11.80 -1.68
CA ILE A 38 -4.51 -12.44 -2.94
C ILE A 38 -5.02 -13.87 -2.69
N ALA A 39 -4.40 -14.63 -1.78
CA ALA A 39 -4.86 -15.96 -1.41
C ALA A 39 -6.25 -15.93 -0.77
N LEU A 40 -6.49 -15.02 0.19
CA LEU A 40 -7.83 -14.80 0.76
C LEU A 40 -8.84 -14.46 -0.34
N TRP A 41 -8.42 -13.66 -1.31
CA TRP A 41 -9.28 -13.31 -2.42
C TRP A 41 -9.61 -14.50 -3.29
N LEU A 42 -8.62 -15.30 -3.70
CA LEU A 42 -8.83 -16.52 -4.47
C LEU A 42 -9.72 -17.53 -3.74
N ILE A 43 -9.60 -17.66 -2.42
CA ILE A 43 -10.41 -18.59 -1.60
C ILE A 43 -11.88 -18.15 -1.54
N GLY A 44 -12.15 -16.86 -1.34
CA GLY A 44 -13.52 -16.34 -1.27
C GLY A 44 -14.13 -16.00 -2.64
N ARG A 45 -13.37 -16.19 -3.71
CA ARG A 45 -13.73 -15.77 -5.07
C ARG A 45 -14.86 -16.63 -5.61
N GLY A 46 -15.89 -16.01 -6.17
CA GLY A 46 -17.04 -16.69 -6.75
C GLY A 46 -18.21 -16.84 -5.79
N ASP A 47 -17.93 -17.04 -4.50
CA ASP A 47 -18.99 -17.16 -3.47
C ASP A 47 -19.48 -15.79 -2.98
N ARG A 48 -18.67 -14.73 -3.14
CA ARG A 48 -18.89 -13.42 -2.51
C ARG A 48 -18.73 -12.28 -3.52
N PRO A 49 -19.82 -11.78 -4.12
CA PRO A 49 -19.76 -10.80 -5.22
C PRO A 49 -19.12 -9.45 -4.83
N GLY A 50 -19.13 -9.07 -3.55
CA GLY A 50 -18.47 -7.83 -3.06
C GLY A 50 -16.95 -7.93 -2.92
N LEU A 51 -16.38 -9.14 -2.92
CA LEU A 51 -14.97 -9.37 -2.61
C LEU A 51 -14.02 -8.86 -3.70
N ASP A 52 -14.45 -8.95 -4.97
CA ASP A 52 -13.68 -8.49 -6.12
C ASP A 52 -13.47 -6.97 -6.10
N ALA A 53 -14.45 -6.21 -5.59
CA ALA A 53 -14.34 -4.76 -5.47
C ALA A 53 -13.29 -4.34 -4.42
N HIS A 54 -13.24 -5.05 -3.30
CA HIS A 54 -12.19 -4.85 -2.29
C HIS A 54 -10.80 -5.17 -2.84
N MET A 55 -10.64 -6.27 -3.58
CA MET A 55 -9.33 -6.61 -4.15
C MET A 55 -8.87 -5.59 -5.19
N LYS A 56 -9.77 -5.06 -6.03
CA LYS A 56 -9.44 -4.01 -7.00
C LYS A 56 -8.99 -2.72 -6.33
N THR A 57 -9.70 -2.28 -5.29
CA THR A 57 -9.36 -1.05 -4.55
C THR A 57 -8.02 -1.18 -3.84
N ILE A 58 -7.76 -2.30 -3.17
CA ILE A 58 -6.46 -2.58 -2.55
C ILE A 58 -5.36 -2.68 -3.62
N GLY A 59 -5.59 -3.41 -4.70
CA GLY A 59 -4.63 -3.55 -5.78
C GLY A 59 -4.22 -2.21 -6.38
N ASN A 60 -5.18 -1.33 -6.62
CA ASN A 60 -4.90 0.04 -7.07
C ASN A 60 -4.03 0.81 -6.08
N LEU A 61 -4.30 0.69 -4.77
CA LEU A 61 -3.52 1.34 -3.70
C LEU A 61 -2.08 0.82 -3.69
N LEU A 62 -1.90 -0.50 -3.70
CA LEU A 62 -0.59 -1.15 -3.70
C LEU A 62 0.23 -0.72 -4.92
N ILE A 63 -0.37 -0.72 -6.11
CA ILE A 63 0.30 -0.30 -7.34
C ILE A 63 0.70 1.19 -7.26
N THR A 64 -0.21 2.05 -6.79
CA THR A 64 0.06 3.49 -6.70
C THR A 64 1.21 3.78 -5.74
N PHE A 65 1.19 3.19 -4.54
CA PHE A 65 2.26 3.38 -3.56
C PHE A 65 3.57 2.72 -4.02
N PHE A 66 3.52 1.59 -4.72
CA PHE A 66 4.71 0.97 -5.31
C PHE A 66 5.38 1.90 -6.33
N LEU A 67 4.61 2.48 -7.25
CA LEU A 67 5.11 3.46 -8.22
C LEU A 67 5.66 4.72 -7.55
N ALA A 68 4.97 5.22 -6.52
CA ALA A 68 5.45 6.37 -5.74
C ALA A 68 6.78 6.06 -5.03
N ASN A 69 6.94 4.87 -4.46
CA ASN A 69 8.19 4.44 -3.85
C ASN A 69 9.33 4.29 -4.87
N ILE A 70 9.04 3.80 -6.08
CA ILE A 70 10.03 3.79 -7.18
C ILE A 70 10.47 5.22 -7.51
N ALA A 71 9.53 6.16 -7.64
CA ALA A 71 9.85 7.56 -7.91
C ALA A 71 10.72 8.17 -6.80
N MET A 72 10.42 7.89 -5.53
CA MET A 72 11.26 8.31 -4.40
C MET A 72 12.65 7.67 -4.42
N GLY A 73 12.75 6.39 -4.80
CA GLY A 73 14.03 5.71 -4.96
C GLY A 73 14.89 6.32 -6.08
N ILE A 74 14.27 6.66 -7.22
CA ILE A 74 14.94 7.38 -8.31
C ILE A 74 15.44 8.74 -7.79
N LEU A 75 14.60 9.50 -7.09
CA LEU A 75 14.99 10.79 -6.51
C LEU A 75 16.15 10.66 -5.52
N PHE A 76 16.17 9.61 -4.70
CA PHE A 76 17.28 9.31 -3.80
C PHE A 76 18.58 9.07 -4.56
N VAL A 77 18.55 8.27 -5.63
CA VAL A 77 19.73 8.02 -6.47
C VAL A 77 20.20 9.31 -7.15
N LEU A 78 19.29 10.10 -7.72
CA LEU A 78 19.61 11.35 -8.41
C LEU A 78 20.24 12.38 -7.47
N THR A 79 19.68 12.55 -6.27
CA THR A 79 20.26 13.44 -5.25
C THR A 79 21.63 12.95 -4.81
N GLY A 80 21.84 11.64 -4.67
CA GLY A 80 23.16 11.08 -4.39
C GLY A 80 24.19 11.35 -5.49
N LEU A 81 23.83 11.10 -6.75
CA LEU A 81 24.71 11.36 -7.90
C LEU A 81 25.06 12.85 -8.03
N LEU A 82 24.09 13.75 -7.85
CA LEU A 82 24.30 15.19 -7.91
C LEU A 82 25.27 15.68 -6.82
N ASN A 83 25.14 15.14 -5.60
CA ASN A 83 26.00 15.51 -4.48
C ASN A 83 27.39 14.87 -4.52
N PHE A 84 27.62 13.85 -5.36
CA PHE A 84 28.88 13.12 -5.41
C PHE A 84 30.09 14.04 -5.65
N GLY A 85 30.01 14.93 -6.64
CA GLY A 85 31.10 15.87 -6.93
C GLY A 85 31.38 16.83 -5.78
N VAL A 86 30.33 17.32 -5.11
CA VAL A 86 30.45 18.20 -3.94
C VAL A 86 31.14 17.46 -2.79
N VAL A 87 30.75 16.22 -2.52
CA VAL A 87 31.39 15.38 -1.48
C VAL A 87 32.88 15.19 -1.79
N MET A 88 33.22 14.81 -3.03
CA MET A 88 34.61 14.57 -3.44
C MET A 88 35.46 15.84 -3.33
N GLN A 89 34.96 17.00 -3.76
CA GLN A 89 35.66 18.27 -3.63
C GLN A 89 35.99 18.61 -2.17
N ASN A 90 35.05 18.37 -1.26
CA ASN A 90 35.20 18.76 0.15
C ASN A 90 36.06 17.81 0.97
N ILE A 91 36.17 16.55 0.56
CA ILE A 91 37.18 15.62 1.08
C ILE A 91 38.58 16.15 0.77
N VAL A 92 38.82 16.61 -0.47
CA VAL A 92 40.13 17.11 -0.91
C VAL A 92 40.57 18.36 -0.13
N ILE A 93 39.64 19.27 0.17
CA ILE A 93 39.94 20.50 0.93
C ILE A 93 39.74 20.35 2.45
N ALA A 94 39.52 19.13 2.95
CA ALA A 94 39.26 18.82 4.36
C ALA A 94 38.17 19.71 5.01
N ASN A 95 37.13 20.05 4.25
CA ASN A 95 36.02 20.88 4.73
C ASN A 95 34.87 19.98 5.23
N PRO A 96 34.63 19.91 6.55
CA PRO A 96 33.59 19.04 7.11
C PRO A 96 32.16 19.49 6.80
N ILE A 97 31.94 20.74 6.40
CA ILE A 97 30.59 21.31 6.21
C ILE A 97 29.83 20.58 5.09
N ALA A 98 30.51 20.17 4.03
CA ALA A 98 29.83 19.55 2.89
C ALA A 98 29.34 18.13 3.12
N PHE A 99 29.90 17.44 4.12
CA PHE A 99 29.32 16.19 4.59
C PHE A 99 27.90 16.42 5.12
N PHE A 100 27.70 17.50 5.89
CA PHE A 100 26.40 17.87 6.42
C PHE A 100 25.42 18.34 5.32
N THR A 101 25.90 19.05 4.29
CA THR A 101 25.03 19.47 3.18
C THR A 101 24.61 18.29 2.30
N ALA A 102 25.51 17.34 2.05
CA ALA A 102 25.17 16.11 1.33
C ALA A 102 24.13 15.28 2.11
N LEU A 103 24.32 15.11 3.42
CA LEU A 103 23.35 14.41 4.27
C LEU A 103 21.99 15.12 4.28
N SER A 104 21.96 16.45 4.42
CA SER A 104 20.69 17.17 4.51
C SER A 104 19.81 17.00 3.26
N THR A 105 20.42 16.92 2.08
CA THR A 105 19.68 16.73 0.82
C THR A 105 19.17 15.31 0.64
N MET A 106 19.88 14.29 1.16
CA MET A 106 19.42 12.90 1.15
C MET A 106 18.28 12.61 2.14
N ILE A 107 18.11 13.46 3.17
CA ILE A 107 17.00 13.33 4.12
C ILE A 107 15.65 13.54 3.44
N ILE A 108 15.56 14.43 2.46
CA ILE A 108 14.29 14.76 1.78
C ILE A 108 13.63 13.51 1.15
N PRO A 109 14.31 12.77 0.26
CA PRO A 109 13.73 11.56 -0.32
C PRO A 109 13.46 10.46 0.73
N LEU A 110 14.28 10.37 1.78
CA LEU A 110 14.08 9.42 2.87
C LEU A 110 12.82 9.73 3.69
N VAL A 111 12.59 11.01 4.02
CA VAL A 111 11.38 11.47 4.69
C VAL A 111 10.16 11.23 3.81
N GLY A 112 10.25 11.50 2.50
CA GLY A 112 9.16 11.20 1.57
C GLY A 112 8.81 9.72 1.52
N PHE A 113 9.81 8.82 1.50
CA PHE A 113 9.60 7.37 1.58
C PHE A 113 8.88 6.97 2.89
N LEU A 114 9.28 7.55 4.01
CA LEU A 114 8.65 7.31 5.32
C LEU A 114 7.20 7.79 5.35
N VAL A 115 6.93 9.00 4.85
CA VAL A 115 5.58 9.58 4.79
C VAL A 115 4.65 8.72 3.94
N LEU A 116 5.13 8.25 2.77
CA LEU A 116 4.36 7.34 1.93
C LEU A 116 4.10 6.00 2.65
N SER A 117 5.10 5.43 3.31
CA SER A 117 4.95 4.17 4.04
C SER A 117 3.90 4.29 5.16
N VAL A 118 3.95 5.37 5.95
CA VAL A 118 2.97 5.64 7.01
C VAL A 118 1.58 5.90 6.42
N GLY A 119 1.48 6.70 5.36
CA GLY A 119 0.22 6.99 4.68
C GLY A 119 -0.47 5.72 4.15
N MET A 120 0.31 4.80 3.58
CA MET A 120 -0.19 3.50 3.11
C MET A 120 -0.81 2.69 4.24
N ILE A 121 -0.13 2.61 5.39
CA ILE A 121 -0.61 1.89 6.57
C ILE A 121 -1.93 2.48 7.06
N ILE A 122 -1.99 3.82 7.21
CA ILE A 122 -3.21 4.52 7.64
C ILE A 122 -4.37 4.21 6.70
N LEU A 123 -4.14 4.31 5.39
CA LEU A 123 -5.17 4.03 4.39
C LEU A 123 -5.65 2.59 4.49
N LEU A 124 -4.76 1.60 4.54
CA LEU A 124 -5.12 0.19 4.68
C LEU A 124 -5.97 -0.07 5.94
N VAL A 125 -5.64 0.57 7.07
CA VAL A 125 -6.44 0.46 8.30
C VAL A 125 -7.83 1.09 8.14
N ILE A 126 -7.95 2.25 7.49
CA ILE A 126 -9.24 2.89 7.22
C ILE A 126 -10.08 2.02 6.27
N GLY A 127 -9.47 1.44 5.25
CA GLY A 127 -10.15 0.53 4.33
C GLY A 127 -10.61 -0.74 5.02
N ALA A 128 -9.81 -1.30 5.95
CA ALA A 128 -10.21 -2.43 6.78
C ALA A 128 -11.42 -2.09 7.67
N PHE A 129 -11.43 -0.89 8.28
CA PHE A 129 -12.57 -0.42 9.06
C PHE A 129 -13.85 -0.35 8.23
N HIS A 130 -13.80 0.18 7.00
CA HIS A 130 -14.96 0.23 6.12
C HIS A 130 -15.37 -1.16 5.60
N ALA A 131 -14.40 -2.03 5.31
CA ALA A 131 -14.64 -3.42 4.94
C ALA A 131 -15.38 -4.19 6.05
N SER A 132 -15.10 -3.88 7.32
CA SER A 132 -15.84 -4.44 8.46
C SER A 132 -17.33 -4.06 8.47
N GLN A 133 -17.67 -2.93 7.85
CA GLN A 133 -19.04 -2.44 7.68
C GLN A 133 -19.70 -2.93 6.38
N GLY A 134 -18.99 -3.74 5.58
CA GLY A 134 -19.46 -4.19 4.27
C GLY A 134 -19.43 -3.11 3.18
N VAL A 135 -18.74 -1.99 3.40
CA VAL A 135 -18.63 -0.87 2.45
C VAL A 135 -17.27 -0.90 1.75
N VAL A 136 -17.27 -0.77 0.43
CA VAL A 136 -16.04 -0.67 -0.36
C VAL A 136 -15.49 0.75 -0.25
N TYR A 137 -14.32 0.88 0.38
CA TYR A 137 -13.64 2.18 0.53
C TYR A 137 -12.80 2.49 -0.70
N GLN A 138 -13.07 3.64 -1.33
CA GLN A 138 -12.29 4.15 -2.44
C GLN A 138 -11.19 5.07 -1.89
N TYR A 139 -9.94 4.63 -2.00
CA TYR A 139 -8.80 5.34 -1.45
C TYR A 139 -8.52 6.67 -2.19
N PRO A 140 -8.40 7.80 -1.48
CA PRO A 140 -8.29 9.13 -2.10
C PRO A 140 -6.98 9.36 -2.86
N LEU A 141 -5.90 8.69 -2.49
CA LEU A 141 -4.56 8.87 -3.06
C LEU A 141 -4.20 7.81 -4.11
N THR A 142 -5.21 7.24 -4.77
CA THR A 142 -5.02 6.03 -5.57
C THR A 142 -5.43 6.25 -7.02
N PHE A 143 -4.58 5.82 -7.94
CA PHE A 143 -4.92 5.79 -9.36
C PHE A 143 -5.63 4.47 -9.70
N PRO A 144 -6.82 4.49 -10.33
CA PRO A 144 -7.60 3.29 -10.59
C PRO A 144 -7.06 2.54 -11.82
N PHE A 145 -6.14 1.61 -11.62
CA PHE A 145 -5.57 0.77 -12.69
C PHE A 145 -6.44 -0.45 -13.03
N LEU A 146 -7.08 -1.04 -12.02
CA LEU A 146 -7.87 -2.27 -12.10
C LEU A 146 -9.39 -2.00 -12.16
N GLY A 147 -9.79 -0.75 -12.42
CA GLY A 147 -11.18 -0.29 -12.35
C GLY A 147 -11.61 0.12 -10.93
N ARG A 148 -12.90 0.48 -10.80
CA ARG A 148 -13.56 0.81 -9.52
C ARG A 148 -14.29 -0.39 -8.94
#